data_AF-A0A9P4HEH4-F1
#
_entry.id   AF-A0A9P4HEH4-F1
#
_cell.length_a   1.000
_cell.length_b   1.000
_cell.length_c   1.000
_cell.angle_alpha   90.00
_cell.angle_beta   90.00
_cell.angle_gamma   90.00
#
_symmetry.space_group_name_H-M   'P 1'
#
loop_
_entity.id
_entity.type
_entity.pdbx_description
1 polymer ?
#
loop_
_entity_poly.entity_id
_entity_poly.type
_entity_poly.pdbx_seq_one_letter_code
_entity_poly.pdbx_strand_id
1 'polypeptide(L)'
;MPKYSRGSEINLDEAYGPLLNDNAATLRNIRTGASMTRVHHCGDSECGEVAPKLTCIRKGHLAFCLAPVVDKDAASPTYGEVVIHGERFAVLSPQGCAEHRYTDDFNLDIKDARNGPPDFPIRWKQRFKDAEEEHETDKAKEAEEREATQKLRGMTGHQRQVMHARQDKEQYLRRREVEIVDMIRDVPDVIPVDAAIRGVVQEPAHKLSKAVVREAGELAVQVCSITNDELKRATKPLWLYEKLFKSLDARHKSGGELRDWSAANTIAPVQTELAIPTKEWLHHQLYTDGPGDEEEEEQDKRGRRAPGRNGLDGTTITKEREEKDEETESSQDSSYCTHDVGRGSEERGRGEGAGNGDERTKG
;
A
#
# COMPACT_ATOMS: atom_id res chain seq x y z
N MET A 1 13.00 -19.99 47.16
CA MET A 1 12.82 -19.79 45.70
C MET A 1 12.02 -18.52 45.51
N PRO A 2 12.52 -17.51 44.78
CA PRO A 2 11.76 -16.29 44.57
C PRO A 2 10.48 -16.63 43.79
N LYS A 3 9.34 -16.29 44.37
CA LYS A 3 8.04 -16.37 43.72
C LYS A 3 8.01 -15.27 42.66
N TYR A 4 8.01 -15.65 41.39
CA TYR A 4 7.88 -14.77 40.23
C TYR A 4 6.75 -13.75 40.46
N SER A 5 7.12 -12.49 40.71
CA SER A 5 6.18 -11.37 40.82
C SER A 5 5.85 -10.87 39.42
N ARG A 6 4.83 -11.53 38.86
CA ARG A 6 4.17 -11.36 37.56
C ARG A 6 3.52 -9.99 37.37
N GLY A 7 4.31 -8.94 37.11
CA GLY A 7 3.79 -7.59 36.82
C GLY A 7 3.90 -7.15 35.36
N SER A 8 4.83 -7.75 34.62
CA SER A 8 5.21 -7.28 33.28
C SER A 8 5.67 -8.41 32.35
N GLU A 9 5.30 -9.66 32.69
CA GLU A 9 5.57 -10.83 31.87
C GLU A 9 4.74 -10.75 30.58
N ILE A 10 5.41 -10.80 29.43
CA ILE A 10 4.74 -11.03 28.15
C ILE A 10 3.82 -12.25 28.29
N ASN A 11 2.51 -12.06 28.10
CA ASN A 11 1.58 -13.16 28.16
C ASN A 11 1.71 -13.99 26.87
N LEU A 12 2.47 -15.08 26.94
CA LEU A 12 2.69 -15.97 25.79
C LEU A 12 1.40 -16.66 25.32
N ASP A 13 0.45 -16.90 26.23
CA ASP A 13 -0.86 -17.43 25.86
C ASP A 13 -1.66 -16.38 25.07
N GLU A 14 -1.49 -15.09 25.37
CA GLU A 14 -2.07 -14.01 24.56
C GLU A 14 -1.33 -13.84 23.22
N ALA A 15 0.00 -13.91 23.22
CA ALA A 15 0.81 -13.67 22.03
C ALA A 15 0.69 -14.79 20.98
N TYR A 16 0.56 -16.03 21.43
CA TYR A 16 0.45 -17.20 20.55
C TYR A 16 -0.97 -17.75 20.44
N GLY A 17 -1.83 -17.48 21.44
CA GLY A 17 -3.22 -17.91 21.44
C GLY A 17 -3.38 -19.43 21.25
N PRO A 18 -4.31 -19.87 20.39
CA PRO A 18 -4.58 -21.29 20.17
C PRO A 18 -3.43 -22.04 19.47
N LEU A 19 -2.43 -21.33 18.92
CA LEU A 19 -1.28 -21.96 18.28
C LEU A 19 -0.38 -22.67 19.31
N LEU A 20 -0.40 -22.22 20.57
CA LEU A 20 0.38 -22.81 21.67
C LEU A 20 -0.28 -24.06 22.25
N ASN A 21 -0.32 -25.12 21.45
CA ASN A 21 -0.82 -26.44 21.83
C ASN A 21 0.25 -27.33 22.49
N ASP A 22 -0.13 -28.54 22.93
CA ASP A 22 0.78 -29.48 23.61
C ASP A 22 1.96 -29.92 22.75
N ASN A 23 1.79 -29.91 21.43
CA ASN A 23 2.84 -30.24 20.46
C ASN A 23 3.73 -29.05 20.11
N ALA A 24 3.41 -27.83 20.54
CA ALA A 24 4.15 -26.63 20.15
C ALA A 24 5.65 -26.79 20.45
N ALA A 25 6.02 -27.42 21.56
CA ALA A 25 7.42 -27.65 21.91
C ALA A 25 8.21 -28.46 20.86
N THR A 26 7.58 -29.29 20.03
CA THR A 26 8.26 -30.08 18.98
C THR A 26 8.18 -29.45 17.60
N LEU A 27 7.43 -28.35 17.45
CA LEU A 27 7.28 -27.65 16.18
C LEU A 27 8.49 -26.75 15.89
N ARG A 28 8.88 -26.70 14.62
CA ARG A 28 9.81 -25.70 14.08
C ARG A 28 9.11 -24.36 13.92
N ASN A 29 7.89 -24.38 13.41
CA ASN A 29 7.09 -23.20 13.21
C ASN A 29 5.67 -23.48 13.71
N ILE A 30 5.19 -22.63 14.62
CA ILE A 30 3.90 -22.82 15.29
C ILE A 30 2.71 -22.55 14.37
N ARG A 31 2.89 -21.70 13.36
CA ARG A 31 1.86 -21.30 12.41
C ARG A 31 1.65 -22.37 11.35
N THR A 32 2.74 -22.83 10.72
CA THR A 32 2.65 -23.80 9.63
C THR A 32 2.53 -25.24 10.12
N GLY A 33 2.70 -25.49 11.43
CA GLY A 33 2.77 -26.83 11.99
C GLY A 33 4.00 -27.62 11.54
N ALA A 34 4.97 -26.96 10.89
CA ALA A 34 6.17 -27.61 10.40
C ALA A 34 6.93 -28.23 11.57
N SER A 35 7.04 -29.55 11.57
CA SER A 35 7.79 -30.29 12.58
C SER A 35 9.29 -30.15 12.37
N MET A 36 10.05 -30.23 13.46
CA MET A 36 11.50 -30.24 13.35
C MET A 36 12.01 -31.59 12.86
N THR A 37 12.88 -31.58 11.85
CA THR A 37 13.54 -32.80 11.37
C THR A 37 14.54 -33.38 12.37
N ARG A 38 15.07 -32.55 13.28
CA ARG A 38 15.94 -32.97 14.38
C ARG A 38 15.44 -32.35 15.67
N VAL A 39 15.34 -33.16 16.73
CA VAL A 39 14.99 -32.67 18.07
C VAL A 39 16.16 -31.85 18.60
N HIS A 40 16.09 -30.52 18.49
CA HIS A 40 17.04 -29.66 19.19
C HIS A 40 16.70 -29.68 20.67
N HIS A 41 17.65 -30.13 21.49
CA HIS A 41 17.56 -30.11 22.94
C HIS A 41 17.38 -28.67 23.45
N CYS A 42 16.71 -28.52 24.59
CA CYS A 42 16.69 -27.26 25.30
C CYS A 42 18.08 -27.03 25.90
N GLY A 43 18.88 -26.14 25.29
CA GLY A 43 20.23 -25.82 25.76
C GLY A 43 20.27 -24.98 27.05
N ASP A 44 19.13 -24.81 27.71
CA ASP A 44 19.03 -24.13 28.99
C ASP A 44 19.52 -25.04 30.11
N SER A 45 20.39 -24.53 30.98
CA SER A 45 20.96 -25.30 32.09
C SER A 45 19.89 -25.78 33.08
N GLU A 46 18.75 -25.08 33.17
CA GLU A 46 17.62 -25.53 33.99
C GLU A 46 16.94 -26.81 33.47
N CYS A 47 17.08 -27.09 32.17
CA CYS A 47 16.45 -28.23 31.53
C CYS A 47 17.42 -29.41 31.37
N GLY A 48 18.73 -29.21 31.54
CA GLY A 48 19.72 -30.28 31.46
C GLY A 48 19.80 -30.93 30.07
N GLU A 49 19.70 -30.12 28.99
CA GLU A 49 19.81 -30.59 27.60
C GLU A 49 18.79 -31.69 27.23
N VAL A 50 17.61 -31.69 27.84
CA VAL A 50 16.52 -32.62 27.49
C VAL A 50 15.72 -32.16 26.27
N ALA A 51 14.91 -33.06 25.73
CA ALA A 51 13.95 -32.73 24.68
C ALA A 51 13.04 -31.57 25.12
N PRO A 52 12.77 -30.59 24.24
CA PRO A 52 11.89 -29.47 24.53
C PRO A 52 10.52 -29.91 25.03
N LYS A 53 10.05 -29.25 26.08
CA LYS A 53 8.70 -29.41 26.64
C LYS A 53 7.97 -28.08 26.59
N LEU A 54 6.64 -28.11 26.68
CA LEU A 54 5.83 -26.88 26.76
C LEU A 54 6.25 -25.98 27.93
N THR A 55 6.74 -26.58 29.02
CA THR A 55 7.32 -25.86 30.16
C THR A 55 8.57 -25.05 29.80
N CYS A 56 9.35 -25.48 28.80
CA CYS A 56 10.49 -24.71 28.28
C CYS A 56 10.02 -23.42 27.62
N ILE A 57 8.87 -23.45 26.92
CA ILE A 57 8.29 -22.24 26.31
C ILE A 57 7.74 -21.31 27.40
N ARG A 58 6.97 -21.85 28.35
CA ARG A 58 6.41 -21.07 29.47
C ARG A 58 7.47 -20.43 30.36
N LYS A 59 8.65 -21.03 30.47
CA LYS A 59 9.81 -20.48 31.18
C LYS A 59 10.66 -19.51 30.34
N GLY A 60 10.32 -19.29 29.07
CA GLY A 60 11.12 -18.48 28.16
C GLY A 60 12.48 -19.09 27.81
N HIS A 61 12.64 -20.41 27.88
CA HIS A 61 13.83 -21.10 27.35
C HIS A 61 13.82 -21.10 25.83
N LEU A 62 12.63 -21.38 25.30
CA LEU A 62 12.31 -21.36 23.88
C LEU A 62 11.15 -20.40 23.66
N ALA A 63 11.06 -19.83 22.46
CA ALA A 63 9.95 -18.99 22.06
C ALA A 63 9.72 -19.09 20.56
N PHE A 64 8.61 -18.53 20.08
CA PHE A 64 8.33 -18.36 18.66
C PHE A 64 8.41 -16.90 18.27
N CYS A 65 8.94 -16.63 17.07
CA CYS A 65 9.15 -15.29 16.57
C CYS A 65 7.82 -14.51 16.46
N LEU A 66 7.79 -13.30 17.03
CA LEU A 66 6.65 -12.39 17.01
C LEU A 66 6.71 -11.34 15.90
N ALA A 67 7.68 -11.44 14.98
CA ALA A 67 7.77 -10.53 13.85
C ALA A 67 6.49 -10.63 13.00
N PRO A 68 5.83 -9.51 12.66
CA PRO A 68 4.69 -9.51 11.76
C PRO A 68 5.19 -9.83 10.35
N VAL A 69 4.53 -10.78 9.69
CA VAL A 69 4.79 -11.18 8.31
C VAL A 69 3.46 -11.34 7.59
N VAL A 70 3.43 -11.05 6.28
CA VAL A 70 2.27 -11.35 5.46
C VAL A 70 2.27 -12.84 5.12
N ASP A 71 1.17 -13.54 5.37
CA ASP A 71 1.04 -14.94 5.02
C ASP A 71 0.99 -15.13 3.50
N LYS A 72 1.99 -15.81 2.96
CA LYS A 72 2.13 -16.05 1.51
C LYS A 72 1.66 -17.44 1.10
N ASP A 73 1.23 -18.28 2.04
CA ASP A 73 0.76 -19.63 1.74
C ASP A 73 -0.68 -19.60 1.26
N ALA A 74 -0.89 -19.86 -0.04
CA ALA A 74 -2.21 -19.86 -0.66
C ALA A 74 -3.15 -20.95 -0.12
N ALA A 75 -2.62 -21.98 0.55
CA ALA A 75 -3.43 -23.01 1.21
C ALA A 75 -3.83 -22.62 2.64
N SER A 76 -3.22 -21.58 3.21
CA SER A 76 -3.50 -21.13 4.56
C SER A 76 -4.83 -20.37 4.64
N PRO A 77 -5.63 -20.56 5.70
CA PRO A 77 -6.86 -19.78 5.91
C PRO A 77 -6.58 -18.29 6.11
N THR A 78 -5.36 -17.92 6.51
CA THR A 78 -4.92 -16.53 6.72
C THR A 78 -4.14 -15.97 5.54
N TYR A 79 -4.27 -16.54 4.34
CA TYR A 79 -3.55 -16.09 3.14
C TYR A 79 -3.76 -14.59 2.88
N GLY A 80 -2.66 -13.86 2.77
CA GLY A 80 -2.67 -12.40 2.55
C GLY A 80 -3.00 -11.58 3.79
N GLU A 81 -3.04 -12.17 4.99
CA GLU A 81 -3.18 -11.46 6.27
C GLU A 81 -1.83 -11.27 6.96
N VAL A 82 -1.74 -10.28 7.85
CA VAL A 82 -0.58 -10.11 8.72
C VAL A 82 -0.67 -11.10 9.87
N VAL A 83 0.36 -11.94 10.02
CA VAL A 83 0.45 -13.00 11.00
C VAL A 83 1.82 -12.96 11.70
N ILE A 84 1.98 -13.69 12.80
CA ILE A 84 3.32 -13.85 13.40
C ILE A 84 4.19 -14.78 12.55
N HIS A 85 5.49 -14.50 12.48
CA HIS A 85 6.45 -15.36 11.78
C HIS A 85 6.44 -16.79 12.32
N GLY A 86 6.40 -16.94 13.64
CA GLY A 86 6.12 -18.21 14.30
C GLY A 86 7.27 -19.22 14.29
N GLU A 87 8.46 -18.90 13.76
CA GLU A 87 9.63 -19.79 13.84
C GLU A 87 10.18 -19.86 15.27
N ARG A 88 10.46 -21.09 15.73
CA ARG A 88 10.97 -21.37 17.06
C ARG A 88 12.44 -21.01 17.17
N PHE A 89 12.83 -20.38 18.29
CA PHE A 89 14.21 -20.06 18.60
C PHE A 89 14.50 -20.22 20.10
N ALA A 90 15.78 -20.34 20.45
CA ALA A 90 16.22 -20.32 21.83
C ALA A 90 16.37 -18.86 22.29
N VAL A 91 15.73 -18.48 23.39
CA VAL A 91 15.72 -17.07 23.84
C VAL A 91 17.12 -16.61 24.26
N LEU A 92 17.97 -17.52 24.75
CA LEU A 92 19.39 -17.25 25.01
C LEU A 92 20.26 -17.06 23.77
N SER A 93 19.74 -17.37 22.57
CA SER A 93 20.46 -17.08 21.32
C SER A 93 20.89 -15.60 21.32
N PRO A 94 22.10 -15.25 20.83
CA PRO A 94 22.48 -13.85 20.72
C PRO A 94 21.70 -13.12 19.62
N GLN A 95 21.19 -13.86 18.62
CA GLN A 95 20.61 -13.25 17.42
C GLN A 95 19.09 -13.15 17.46
N GLY A 96 18.35 -14.12 18.00
CA GLY A 96 16.89 -14.21 17.85
C GLY A 96 16.51 -15.45 17.04
N CYS A 97 15.48 -15.34 16.19
CA CYS A 97 15.15 -16.41 15.23
C CYS A 97 16.09 -16.37 14.02
N ALA A 98 16.02 -17.36 13.13
CA ALA A 98 16.97 -17.45 12.02
C ALA A 98 16.86 -16.26 11.05
N GLU A 99 15.64 -15.75 10.85
CA GLU A 99 15.34 -14.65 9.93
C GLU A 99 15.28 -13.27 10.61
N HIS A 100 14.86 -13.20 11.87
CA HIS A 100 14.56 -11.94 12.56
C HIS A 100 15.43 -11.78 13.80
N ARG A 101 16.29 -10.77 13.76
CA ARG A 101 17.25 -10.49 14.82
C ARG A 101 16.60 -9.70 15.96
N TYR A 102 17.21 -9.73 17.15
CA TYR A 102 16.81 -8.86 18.25
C TYR A 102 17.01 -7.38 17.96
N THR A 103 17.93 -7.02 17.05
CA THR A 103 18.11 -5.65 16.58
C THR A 103 16.91 -5.12 15.79
N ASP A 104 16.11 -6.04 15.25
CA ASP A 104 14.86 -5.72 14.55
C ASP A 104 13.71 -5.62 15.55
N ASP A 105 14.04 -5.77 16.84
CA ASP A 105 13.25 -5.30 17.97
C ASP A 105 12.00 -6.18 18.26
N PHE A 106 11.49 -6.96 17.30
CA PHE A 106 10.30 -7.82 17.40
C PHE A 106 10.32 -8.83 18.55
N ASN A 107 11.48 -9.44 18.80
CA ASN A 107 11.65 -10.49 19.82
C ASN A 107 12.26 -9.96 21.12
N LEU A 108 12.57 -8.67 21.23
CA LEU A 108 13.18 -8.11 22.43
C LEU A 108 12.29 -8.26 23.65
N ASP A 109 10.98 -8.07 23.52
CA ASP A 109 10.06 -8.19 24.65
C ASP A 109 10.10 -9.60 25.27
N ILE A 110 10.32 -10.65 24.47
CA ILE A 110 10.51 -12.03 24.96
C ILE A 110 11.82 -12.15 25.74
N LYS A 111 12.90 -11.55 25.21
CA LYS A 111 14.22 -11.58 25.84
C LYS A 111 14.24 -10.80 27.15
N ASP A 112 13.62 -9.63 27.17
CA ASP A 112 13.52 -8.78 28.35
C ASP A 112 12.68 -9.47 29.42
N ALA A 113 11.52 -10.03 29.06
CA ALA A 113 10.67 -10.79 29.98
C ALA A 113 11.38 -12.01 30.61
N ARG A 114 12.32 -12.63 29.89
CA ARG A 114 13.15 -13.71 30.43
C ARG A 114 14.17 -13.19 31.45
N ASN A 115 14.76 -12.02 31.20
CA ASN A 115 15.80 -11.45 32.06
C ASN A 115 15.25 -10.77 33.32
N GLY A 116 13.94 -10.55 33.40
CA GLY A 116 13.26 -9.97 34.54
C GLY A 116 12.04 -9.15 34.13
N PRO A 117 11.50 -8.32 35.03
CA PRO A 117 10.47 -7.37 34.65
C PRO A 117 11.05 -6.40 33.60
N PRO A 118 10.44 -6.26 32.41
CA PRO A 118 10.92 -5.29 31.43
C PRO A 118 10.84 -3.87 31.98
N ASP A 119 11.86 -3.09 31.69
CA ASP A 119 11.92 -1.65 31.99
C ASP A 119 10.95 -0.84 31.10
N PHE A 120 10.49 -1.46 30.00
CA PHE A 120 9.69 -0.82 28.96
C PHE A 120 8.33 -1.50 28.79
N PRO A 121 7.30 -0.76 28.35
CA PRO A 121 6.03 -1.36 27.98
C PRO A 121 6.22 -2.37 26.84
N ILE A 122 5.38 -3.41 26.82
CA ILE A 122 5.38 -4.43 25.77
C ILE A 122 5.10 -3.77 24.41
N ARG A 123 6.02 -3.92 23.44
CA ARG A 123 6.02 -3.23 22.15
C ARG A 123 5.44 -4.07 21.01
N TRP A 124 5.51 -5.40 21.08
CA TRP A 124 5.14 -6.28 19.97
C TRP A 124 3.70 -6.04 19.48
N LYS A 125 2.75 -5.77 20.38
CA LYS A 125 1.35 -5.48 20.02
C LYS A 125 1.22 -4.23 19.16
N GLN A 126 1.95 -3.18 19.51
CA GLN A 126 1.92 -1.94 18.73
C GLN A 126 2.49 -2.18 17.33
N ARG A 127 3.62 -2.88 17.25
CA ARG A 127 4.24 -3.21 15.95
C ARG A 127 3.37 -4.09 15.07
N PHE A 128 2.66 -5.02 15.67
CA PHE A 128 1.72 -5.86 14.94
C PHE A 128 0.59 -5.02 14.33
N LYS A 129 0.02 -4.09 15.11
CA LYS A 129 -0.98 -3.14 14.61
C LYS A 129 -0.45 -2.21 13.53
N ASP A 130 0.76 -1.68 13.71
CA ASP A 130 1.41 -0.81 12.73
C ASP A 130 1.60 -1.56 11.40
N ALA A 131 2.01 -2.84 11.46
CA ALA A 131 2.16 -3.69 10.29
C ALA A 131 0.80 -4.06 9.64
N GLU A 132 -0.25 -4.28 10.43
CA GLU A 132 -1.62 -4.46 9.91
C GLU A 132 -2.09 -3.21 9.15
N GLU A 133 -1.89 -2.02 9.71
CA GLU A 133 -2.27 -0.77 9.07
C GLU A 133 -1.48 -0.54 7.78
N GLU A 134 -0.16 -0.71 7.80
CA GLU A 134 0.69 -0.61 6.61
C GLU A 134 0.23 -1.57 5.50
N HIS A 135 -0.02 -2.83 5.85
CA HIS A 135 -0.46 -3.84 4.89
C HIS A 135 -1.84 -3.55 4.29
N GLU A 136 -2.79 -3.07 5.07
CA GLU A 136 -4.11 -2.65 4.56
C GLU A 136 -4.00 -1.41 3.65
N THR A 137 -3.10 -0.47 3.96
CA THR A 137 -2.84 0.67 3.07
C THR A 137 -2.21 0.23 1.74
N ASP A 138 -1.28 -0.74 1.78
CA ASP A 138 -0.66 -1.30 0.59
C ASP A 138 -1.66 -2.08 -0.26
N LYS A 139 -2.54 -2.89 0.35
CA LYS A 139 -3.64 -3.56 -0.36
C LYS A 139 -4.57 -2.57 -1.04
N ALA A 140 -4.94 -1.48 -0.36
CA ALA A 140 -5.81 -0.46 -0.93
C ALA A 140 -5.15 0.21 -2.13
N LYS A 141 -3.86 0.54 -2.03
CA LYS A 141 -3.08 1.11 -3.12
C LYS A 141 -2.94 0.15 -4.31
N GLU A 142 -2.62 -1.12 -4.07
CA GLU A 142 -2.55 -2.13 -5.13
C GLU A 142 -3.91 -2.32 -5.82
N ALA A 143 -5.01 -2.29 -5.06
CA ALA A 143 -6.36 -2.38 -5.63
C ALA A 143 -6.67 -1.18 -6.53
N GLU A 144 -6.32 0.04 -6.10
CA GLU A 144 -6.46 1.26 -6.90
C GLU A 144 -5.62 1.17 -8.19
N GLU A 145 -4.36 0.73 -8.08
CA GLU A 145 -3.47 0.56 -9.24
C GLU A 145 -4.00 -0.51 -10.23
N ARG A 146 -4.55 -1.62 -9.72
CA ARG A 146 -5.17 -2.66 -10.55
C ARG A 146 -6.42 -2.14 -11.23
N GLU A 147 -7.27 -1.39 -10.54
CA GLU A 147 -8.48 -0.78 -11.12
C GLU A 147 -8.10 0.26 -12.20
N ALA A 148 -7.11 1.11 -11.92
CA ALA A 148 -6.60 2.08 -12.88
C ALA A 148 -6.03 1.40 -14.13
N THR A 149 -5.27 0.32 -13.94
CA THR A 149 -4.73 -0.49 -15.04
C THR A 149 -5.84 -1.16 -15.84
N GLN A 150 -6.88 -1.68 -15.18
CA GLN A 150 -8.03 -2.28 -15.85
C GLN A 150 -8.81 -1.25 -16.68
N LYS A 151 -9.05 -0.05 -16.15
CA LYS A 151 -9.67 1.07 -16.89
C LYS A 151 -8.85 1.44 -18.13
N LEU A 152 -7.54 1.52 -17.99
CA LEU A 152 -6.62 1.83 -19.10
C LEU A 152 -6.65 0.78 -20.22
N ARG A 153 -6.81 -0.51 -19.87
CA ARG A 153 -6.91 -1.60 -20.86
C ARG A 153 -8.15 -1.50 -21.73
N GLY A 154 -9.24 -0.92 -21.23
CA GLY A 154 -10.48 -0.70 -21.98
C GLY A 154 -10.47 0.55 -22.88
N MET A 155 -9.49 1.45 -22.76
CA MET A 155 -9.47 2.71 -23.50
C MET A 155 -8.80 2.59 -24.88
N THR A 156 -9.35 3.31 -25.86
CA THR A 156 -8.70 3.49 -27.16
C THR A 156 -7.38 4.26 -27.02
N GLY A 157 -6.49 4.15 -28.01
CA GLY A 157 -5.21 4.89 -28.00
C GLY A 157 -5.41 6.42 -27.90
N HIS A 158 -6.42 6.95 -28.59
CA HIS A 158 -6.76 8.38 -28.51
C HIS A 158 -7.24 8.78 -27.12
N GLN A 159 -8.14 8.01 -26.50
CA GLN A 159 -8.61 8.27 -25.13
C GLN A 159 -7.46 8.26 -24.12
N ARG A 160 -6.53 7.31 -24.23
CA ARG A 160 -5.31 7.26 -23.39
C ARG A 160 -4.46 8.52 -23.57
N GLN A 161 -4.23 8.95 -24.80
CA GLN A 161 -3.44 10.15 -25.08
C GLN A 161 -4.08 11.42 -24.50
N VAL A 162 -5.41 11.57 -24.63
CA VAL A 162 -6.17 12.69 -24.06
C VAL A 162 -6.09 12.68 -22.53
N MET A 163 -6.22 11.50 -21.91
CA MET A 163 -6.14 11.34 -20.46
C MET A 163 -4.73 11.69 -19.93
N HIS A 164 -3.66 11.20 -20.57
CA HIS A 164 -2.29 11.57 -20.22
C HIS A 164 -2.03 13.07 -20.39
N ALA A 165 -2.46 13.69 -21.49
CA ALA A 165 -2.31 15.13 -21.70
C ALA A 165 -3.03 15.95 -20.62
N ARG A 166 -4.15 15.45 -20.10
CA ARG A 166 -4.86 16.07 -18.97
C ARG A 166 -4.09 15.91 -17.65
N GLN A 167 -3.59 14.71 -17.36
CA GLN A 167 -2.78 14.46 -16.17
C GLN A 167 -1.50 15.29 -16.15
N ASP A 168 -0.79 15.38 -17.28
CA ASP A 168 0.42 16.19 -17.43
C ASP A 168 0.13 17.68 -17.18
N LYS A 169 -0.98 18.18 -17.71
CA LYS A 169 -1.44 19.56 -17.47
C LYS A 169 -1.73 19.81 -15.99
N GLU A 170 -2.42 18.88 -15.32
CA GLU A 170 -2.71 18.99 -13.88
C GLU A 170 -1.44 18.94 -13.04
N GLN A 171 -0.49 18.05 -13.34
CA GLN A 171 0.81 18.00 -12.67
C GLN A 171 1.65 19.25 -12.90
N TYR A 172 1.60 19.84 -14.10
CA TYR A 172 2.25 21.11 -14.39
C TYR A 172 1.66 22.24 -13.55
N LEU A 173 0.33 22.32 -13.43
CA LEU A 173 -0.32 23.34 -12.60
C LEU A 173 0.06 23.20 -11.12
N ARG A 174 0.08 21.98 -10.56
CA ARG A 174 0.52 21.74 -9.17
C ARG A 174 1.97 22.16 -8.95
N ARG A 175 2.88 21.81 -9.87
CA ARG A 175 4.30 22.25 -9.79
C ARG A 175 4.42 23.77 -9.78
N ARG A 176 3.68 24.44 -10.67
CA ARG A 176 3.67 25.90 -10.76
C ARG A 176 3.11 26.58 -9.51
N GLU A 177 2.10 25.98 -8.88
CA GLU A 177 1.57 26.46 -7.59
C GLU A 177 2.63 26.39 -6.48
N VAL A 178 3.35 25.27 -6.37
CA VAL A 178 4.47 25.12 -5.42
C VAL A 178 5.57 26.14 -5.71
N GLU A 179 5.98 26.31 -6.97
CA GLU A 179 6.99 27.30 -7.36
C GLU A 179 6.57 28.74 -7.00
N ILE A 180 5.29 29.09 -7.17
CA ILE A 180 4.78 30.42 -6.79
C ILE A 180 4.81 30.59 -5.26
N VAL A 181 4.39 29.57 -4.50
CA VAL A 181 4.44 29.61 -3.03
C VAL A 181 5.88 29.76 -2.54
N ASP A 182 6.82 29.02 -3.12
CA ASP A 182 8.24 29.14 -2.78
C ASP A 182 8.80 30.52 -3.17
N MET A 183 8.45 31.03 -4.36
CA MET A 183 8.83 32.38 -4.78
C MET A 183 8.30 33.46 -3.83
N ILE A 184 7.09 33.31 -3.30
CA ILE A 184 6.51 34.25 -2.31
C ILE A 184 7.23 34.12 -0.97
N ARG A 185 7.58 32.90 -0.54
CA ARG A 185 8.30 32.65 0.72
C ARG A 185 9.69 33.28 0.74
N ASP A 186 10.35 33.33 -0.42
CA ASP A 186 11.69 33.89 -0.58
C ASP A 186 11.69 35.40 -0.85
N VAL A 187 10.53 36.05 -0.93
CA VAL A 187 10.48 37.51 -0.88
C VAL A 187 10.85 37.91 0.55
N PRO A 188 12.03 38.52 0.78
CA PRO A 188 12.38 39.01 2.12
C PRO A 188 11.26 39.94 2.59
N ASP A 189 10.94 39.95 3.88
CA ASP A 189 9.93 40.80 4.52
C ASP A 189 10.10 42.30 4.15
N VAL A 190 9.70 42.67 2.94
CA VAL A 190 9.73 44.03 2.45
C VAL A 190 8.36 44.60 2.78
N ILE A 191 8.35 45.20 3.96
CA ILE A 191 7.32 46.05 4.57
C ILE A 191 6.24 45.25 5.30
N PRO A 192 6.18 45.35 6.64
CA PRO A 192 5.05 44.82 7.40
C PRO A 192 3.80 45.57 6.96
N VAL A 193 2.97 44.91 6.15
CA VAL A 193 1.62 45.37 5.75
C VAL A 193 0.76 45.67 7.00
N ASP A 194 1.14 45.10 8.14
CA ASP A 194 0.61 45.38 9.47
C ASP A 194 0.70 46.85 9.91
N ALA A 195 1.66 47.63 9.40
CA ALA A 195 1.76 49.06 9.69
C ALA A 195 0.78 49.92 8.86
N ALA A 196 0.42 49.47 7.66
CA ALA A 196 -0.56 50.15 6.81
C ALA A 196 -2.01 49.76 7.18
N ILE A 197 -2.24 48.51 7.57
CA ILE A 197 -3.59 48.02 7.91
C ILE A 197 -4.05 48.53 9.28
N ARG A 198 -3.17 48.72 10.27
CA ARG A 198 -3.57 49.23 11.60
C ARG A 198 -4.12 50.67 11.60
N GLY A 199 -3.96 51.43 10.52
CA GLY A 199 -4.62 52.73 10.35
C GLY A 199 -6.08 52.66 9.87
N VAL A 200 -6.55 51.50 9.39
CA VAL A 200 -7.85 51.34 8.69
C VAL A 200 -8.89 50.58 9.54
N VAL A 201 -8.49 49.93 10.64
CA VAL A 201 -9.37 49.06 11.46
C VAL A 201 -10.12 49.82 12.58
N GLN A 202 -10.80 50.92 12.24
CA GLN A 202 -11.83 51.50 13.13
C GLN A 202 -13.17 51.82 12.46
N GLU A 203 -13.36 51.56 11.17
CA GLU A 203 -14.67 51.73 10.53
C GLU A 203 -15.47 50.42 10.42
N PRO A 204 -16.80 50.46 10.65
CA PRO A 204 -17.65 49.27 10.60
C PRO A 204 -17.70 48.65 9.20
N ALA A 205 -17.76 47.32 9.14
CA ALA A 205 -17.59 46.48 7.94
C ALA A 205 -18.46 46.86 6.71
N HIS A 206 -19.58 47.57 6.89
CA HIS A 206 -20.43 48.03 5.79
C HIS A 206 -19.93 49.31 5.08
N LYS A 207 -19.00 50.07 5.69
CA LYS A 207 -18.32 51.21 5.05
C LYS A 207 -17.05 50.79 4.32
N LEU A 208 -16.39 49.73 4.78
CA LEU A 208 -15.19 49.16 4.17
C LEU A 208 -15.41 48.70 2.73
N SER A 209 -16.56 48.13 2.37
CA SER A 209 -16.79 47.68 0.99
C SER A 209 -16.88 48.84 -0.01
N LYS A 210 -17.46 49.99 0.36
CA LYS A 210 -17.49 51.18 -0.49
C LYS A 210 -16.17 51.94 -0.49
N ALA A 211 -15.48 52.01 0.64
CA ALA A 211 -14.16 52.67 0.73
C ALA A 211 -13.09 51.87 -0.03
N VAL A 212 -13.05 50.54 0.10
CA VAL A 212 -12.11 49.67 -0.63
C VAL A 212 -12.40 49.68 -2.13
N VAL A 213 -13.66 49.69 -2.55
CA VAL A 213 -14.00 49.82 -3.99
C VAL A 213 -13.66 51.23 -4.52
N ARG A 214 -13.81 52.28 -3.72
CA ARG A 214 -13.45 53.65 -4.12
C ARG A 214 -11.93 53.84 -4.17
N GLU A 215 -11.19 53.37 -3.17
CA GLU A 215 -9.72 53.42 -3.17
C GLU A 215 -9.12 52.49 -4.22
N ALA A 216 -9.66 51.28 -4.43
CA ALA A 216 -9.21 50.41 -5.53
C ALA A 216 -9.53 51.03 -6.90
N GLY A 217 -10.65 51.76 -7.02
CA GLY A 217 -10.97 52.56 -8.20
C GLY A 217 -10.03 53.73 -8.40
N GLU A 218 -9.69 54.47 -7.35
CA GLU A 218 -8.74 55.58 -7.37
C GLU A 218 -7.29 55.11 -7.61
N LEU A 219 -6.88 53.97 -7.05
CA LEU A 219 -5.62 53.29 -7.34
C LEU A 219 -5.58 52.75 -8.77
N ALA A 220 -6.68 52.17 -9.28
CA ALA A 220 -6.76 51.76 -10.67
C ALA A 220 -6.66 52.97 -11.60
N VAL A 221 -7.29 54.10 -11.27
CA VAL A 221 -7.17 55.37 -12.02
C VAL A 221 -5.75 55.93 -11.90
N GLN A 222 -5.11 55.88 -10.74
CA GLN A 222 -3.72 56.30 -10.56
C GLN A 222 -2.76 55.42 -11.36
N VAL A 223 -2.93 54.09 -11.31
CA VAL A 223 -2.16 53.12 -12.09
C VAL A 223 -2.40 53.27 -13.60
N CYS A 224 -3.63 53.59 -14.01
CA CYS A 224 -3.95 53.93 -15.41
C CYS A 224 -3.48 55.33 -15.84
N SER A 225 -3.18 56.21 -14.89
CA SER A 225 -2.59 57.54 -15.15
C SER A 225 -1.07 57.56 -15.17
N ILE A 226 -0.41 56.46 -14.77
CA ILE A 226 1.03 56.29 -14.95
C ILE A 226 1.30 56.29 -16.44
N THR A 227 1.91 57.39 -16.91
CA THR A 227 2.34 57.49 -18.30
C THR A 227 3.40 56.43 -18.58
N ASN A 228 3.49 55.96 -19.82
CA ASN A 228 4.54 55.01 -20.22
C ASN A 228 5.95 55.50 -19.81
N ASP A 229 6.18 56.81 -19.80
CA ASP A 229 7.46 57.40 -19.41
C ASP A 229 7.75 57.37 -17.91
N GLU A 230 6.70 57.41 -17.07
CA GLU A 230 6.82 57.24 -15.62
C GLU A 230 7.05 55.78 -15.27
N LEU A 231 6.35 54.86 -15.94
CA LEU A 231 6.58 53.42 -15.81
C LEU A 231 8.01 53.07 -16.24
N LYS A 232 8.48 53.63 -17.38
CA LYS A 232 9.86 53.48 -17.86
C LYS A 232 10.87 54.03 -16.85
N ARG A 233 10.62 55.18 -16.23
CA ARG A 233 11.51 55.77 -15.21
C ARG A 233 11.58 54.92 -13.93
N ALA A 234 10.45 54.43 -13.45
CA ALA A 234 10.35 53.63 -12.24
C ALA A 234 10.98 52.23 -12.41
N THR A 235 10.88 51.65 -13.61
CA THR A 235 11.41 50.32 -13.91
C THR A 235 12.84 50.33 -14.45
N LYS A 236 13.37 51.48 -14.90
CA LYS A 236 14.75 51.66 -15.41
C LYS A 236 15.87 51.09 -14.51
N PRO A 237 15.79 51.16 -13.16
CA PRO A 237 16.82 50.60 -12.28
C PRO A 237 16.72 49.08 -12.12
N LEU A 238 15.60 48.46 -12.51
CA LEU A 238 15.37 47.04 -12.39
C LEU A 238 15.91 46.33 -13.64
N TRP A 239 16.71 45.28 -13.43
CA TRP A 239 17.23 44.39 -14.49
C TRP A 239 16.13 43.82 -15.42
N LEU A 240 14.87 43.83 -14.96
CA LEU A 240 13.68 43.43 -15.70
C LEU A 240 13.37 44.34 -16.91
N TYR A 241 13.76 45.61 -16.88
CA TYR A 241 13.50 46.57 -17.96
C TYR A 241 14.19 46.17 -19.27
N GLU A 242 15.45 45.71 -19.17
CA GLU A 242 16.20 45.24 -20.33
C GLU A 242 15.60 43.97 -20.96
N LYS A 243 14.92 43.12 -20.19
CA LYS A 243 14.27 41.93 -20.75
C LYS A 243 12.90 42.22 -21.35
N LEU A 244 12.10 43.08 -20.72
CA LEU A 244 10.72 43.32 -21.14
C LEU A 244 10.60 44.35 -22.28
N PHE A 245 11.44 45.39 -22.28
CA PHE A 245 11.22 46.56 -23.16
C PHE A 245 12.28 46.75 -24.25
N LYS A 246 13.40 46.03 -24.21
CA LYS A 246 14.47 46.12 -25.23
C LYS A 246 14.02 45.66 -26.62
N SER A 247 13.00 44.80 -26.70
CA SER A 247 12.35 44.38 -27.96
C SER A 247 11.36 45.42 -28.51
N LEU A 248 10.79 46.27 -27.65
CA LEU A 248 9.86 47.34 -28.00
C LEU A 248 10.60 48.57 -28.55
N ASP A 249 11.71 48.97 -27.93
CA ASP A 249 12.52 50.11 -28.41
C ASP A 249 13.23 49.81 -29.75
N ALA A 250 13.53 48.53 -30.04
CA ALA A 250 14.11 48.11 -31.31
C ALA A 250 13.13 48.27 -32.49
N ARG A 251 11.81 48.08 -32.28
CA ARG A 251 10.78 48.25 -33.32
C ARG A 251 10.45 49.71 -33.61
N HIS A 252 10.63 50.60 -32.63
CA HIS A 252 10.35 52.02 -32.80
C HIS A 252 11.39 52.73 -33.69
N LYS A 253 12.60 52.19 -33.81
CA LYS A 253 13.65 52.68 -34.72
C LYS A 253 13.51 52.17 -36.16
N SER A 254 12.72 51.12 -36.39
CA SER A 254 12.55 50.51 -37.72
C SER A 254 11.30 50.99 -38.48
N GLY A 255 10.62 52.04 -38.01
CA GLY A 255 9.45 52.60 -38.70
C GLY A 255 8.23 51.67 -38.76
N GLY A 256 8.15 50.68 -37.85
CA GLY A 256 6.97 49.81 -37.76
C GLY A 256 5.80 50.56 -37.14
N GLU A 257 4.66 50.61 -37.84
CA GLU A 257 3.41 51.17 -37.31
C GLU A 257 3.09 50.58 -35.93
N LEU A 258 2.85 51.47 -34.98
CA LEU A 258 2.43 51.12 -33.63
C LEU A 258 1.06 50.45 -33.73
N ARG A 259 0.97 49.14 -33.42
CA ARG A 259 -0.33 48.47 -33.28
C ARG A 259 -1.09 49.15 -32.15
N ASP A 260 -2.17 49.84 -32.50
CA ASP A 260 -3.09 50.44 -31.55
C ASP A 260 -3.87 49.33 -30.82
N TRP A 261 -3.42 49.00 -29.61
CA TRP A 261 -4.06 47.99 -28.77
C TRP A 261 -5.44 48.44 -28.27
N SER A 262 -5.78 49.74 -28.37
CA SER A 262 -7.13 50.20 -28.05
C SER A 262 -8.15 49.73 -29.09
N ALA A 263 -7.73 49.46 -30.33
CA ALA A 263 -8.58 48.91 -31.39
C ALA A 263 -8.75 47.38 -31.33
N ALA A 264 -7.85 46.67 -30.62
CA ALA A 264 -7.89 45.21 -30.51
C ALA A 264 -9.06 44.70 -29.63
N ASN A 265 -9.60 45.55 -28.75
CA ASN A 265 -10.74 45.23 -27.88
C ASN A 265 -12.11 45.64 -28.45
N THR A 266 -12.17 46.19 -29.67
CA THR A 266 -13.43 46.53 -30.35
C THR A 266 -13.90 45.51 -31.38
N ILE A 267 -13.18 44.40 -31.55
CA ILE A 267 -13.69 43.27 -32.34
C ILE A 267 -14.75 42.58 -31.48
N ALA A 268 -16.02 42.90 -31.75
CA ALA A 268 -17.16 42.19 -31.19
C ALA A 268 -16.91 40.68 -31.31
N PRO A 269 -17.18 39.89 -30.25
CA PRO A 269 -16.99 38.46 -30.31
C PRO A 269 -17.78 37.93 -31.50
N VAL A 270 -17.08 37.36 -32.48
CA VAL A 270 -17.71 36.53 -33.51
C VAL A 270 -18.45 35.46 -32.72
N GLN A 271 -19.78 35.53 -32.72
CA GLN A 271 -20.61 34.45 -32.22
C GLN A 271 -20.35 33.25 -33.13
N THR A 272 -19.33 32.46 -32.81
CA THR A 272 -19.29 31.08 -33.22
C THR A 272 -20.42 30.41 -32.47
N GLU A 273 -21.56 30.23 -33.15
CA GLU A 273 -22.64 29.36 -32.71
C GLU A 273 -22.04 27.95 -32.50
N LEU A 274 -21.60 27.69 -31.28
CA LEU A 274 -21.32 26.35 -30.80
C LEU A 274 -22.68 25.65 -30.78
N ALA A 275 -22.90 24.80 -31.78
CA ALA A 275 -24.08 23.94 -31.84
C ALA A 275 -24.20 23.20 -30.50
N ILE A 276 -25.21 23.55 -29.72
CA ILE A 276 -25.53 22.88 -28.47
C ILE A 276 -25.98 21.47 -28.87
N PRO A 277 -25.26 20.41 -28.48
CA PRO A 277 -25.63 19.05 -28.87
C PRO A 277 -27.02 18.75 -28.33
N THR A 278 -27.92 18.31 -29.21
CA THR A 278 -29.29 17.96 -28.80
C THR A 278 -29.28 16.68 -27.99
N LYS A 279 -30.35 16.47 -27.21
CA LYS A 279 -30.52 15.26 -26.40
C LYS A 279 -30.49 14.00 -27.27
N GLU A 280 -30.99 14.06 -28.51
CA GLU A 280 -30.93 12.91 -29.44
C GLU A 280 -29.49 12.61 -29.87
N TRP A 281 -28.67 13.65 -30.14
CA TRP A 281 -27.27 13.46 -30.49
C TRP A 281 -26.49 12.80 -29.35
N LEU A 282 -26.71 13.24 -28.11
CA LEU A 282 -26.08 12.66 -26.93
C LEU A 282 -26.53 11.21 -26.70
N HIS A 283 -27.82 10.91 -26.92
CA HIS A 283 -28.36 9.56 -26.78
C HIS A 283 -27.80 8.60 -27.84
N HIS A 284 -27.64 9.06 -29.09
CA HIS A 284 -27.05 8.24 -30.14
C HIS A 284 -25.59 7.89 -29.78
N GLN A 285 -24.79 8.88 -29.38
CA GLN A 285 -23.37 8.67 -29.01
C GLN A 285 -23.17 7.76 -27.79
N LEU A 286 -24.10 7.76 -26.84
CA LEU A 286 -23.97 6.96 -25.61
C LEU A 286 -24.53 5.54 -25.73
N TYR A 287 -25.40 5.26 -26.71
CA TYR A 287 -26.19 4.02 -26.71
C TYR A 287 -26.24 3.26 -28.05
N THR A 288 -25.57 3.71 -29.13
CA THR A 288 -25.62 2.99 -30.43
C THR A 288 -24.42 2.10 -30.78
N ASP A 289 -23.40 1.97 -29.92
CA ASP A 289 -22.30 1.04 -30.14
C ASP A 289 -22.33 -0.16 -29.18
N GLY A 290 -23.46 -0.86 -29.11
CA GLY A 290 -23.50 -2.25 -28.69
C GLY A 290 -23.47 -3.13 -29.93
N PRO A 291 -22.51 -4.07 -30.09
CA PRO A 291 -22.57 -5.03 -31.19
C PRO A 291 -23.92 -5.74 -31.12
N GLY A 292 -24.69 -5.64 -32.20
CA GLY A 292 -25.93 -6.38 -32.34
C GLY A 292 -25.61 -7.88 -32.27
N ASP A 293 -26.25 -8.56 -31.31
CA ASP A 293 -26.36 -10.01 -31.27
C ASP A 293 -27.28 -10.48 -32.41
N GLU A 294 -26.83 -10.29 -33.65
CA GLU A 294 -27.39 -10.95 -34.82
C GLU A 294 -26.35 -11.96 -35.33
N GLU A 295 -26.80 -13.21 -35.47
CA GLU A 295 -26.11 -14.38 -36.06
C GLU A 295 -25.28 -15.27 -35.11
N GLU A 296 -25.96 -16.21 -34.45
CA GLU A 296 -25.54 -17.64 -34.46
C GLU A 296 -26.70 -18.56 -34.00
N GLU A 297 -27.73 -18.68 -34.84
CA GLU A 297 -28.76 -19.74 -34.74
C GLU A 297 -28.63 -20.69 -35.94
N GLU A 298 -27.52 -21.42 -36.11
CA GLU A 298 -27.54 -22.64 -36.95
C GLU A 298 -26.32 -23.56 -36.77
N GLN A 299 -26.27 -24.38 -35.70
CA GLN A 299 -25.55 -25.66 -35.72
C GLN A 299 -25.83 -26.55 -34.49
N ASP A 300 -27.09 -27.00 -34.30
CA ASP A 300 -27.36 -28.17 -33.44
C ASP A 300 -28.41 -29.13 -34.03
N LYS A 301 -28.13 -29.60 -35.24
CA LYS A 301 -28.86 -30.72 -35.88
C LYS A 301 -27.88 -31.71 -36.48
N ARG A 302 -27.29 -32.58 -35.65
CA ARG A 302 -26.85 -33.95 -36.02
C ARG A 302 -26.36 -34.69 -34.77
N GLY A 303 -27.25 -35.44 -34.13
CA GLY A 303 -26.84 -36.27 -32.99
C GLY A 303 -27.90 -37.11 -32.29
N ARG A 304 -28.99 -37.50 -32.96
CA ARG A 304 -29.94 -38.48 -32.40
C ARG A 304 -29.28 -39.85 -32.27
N ARG A 305 -29.06 -40.33 -31.04
CA ARG A 305 -29.23 -41.76 -30.69
C ARG A 305 -29.99 -41.87 -29.36
N ALA A 306 -30.93 -42.80 -29.38
CA ALA A 306 -32.07 -42.92 -28.49
C ALA A 306 -31.74 -43.38 -27.04
N PRO A 307 -32.58 -43.04 -26.06
CA PRO A 307 -32.59 -43.70 -24.76
C PRO A 307 -33.42 -44.99 -24.78
N GLY A 308 -32.80 -46.09 -24.35
CA GLY A 308 -33.47 -47.33 -24.03
C GLY A 308 -34.19 -47.24 -22.68
N ARG A 309 -35.50 -47.50 -22.71
CA ARG A 309 -36.36 -47.77 -21.55
C ARG A 309 -35.95 -49.08 -20.87
N ASN A 310 -36.07 -49.10 -19.55
CA ASN A 310 -36.58 -50.14 -18.64
C ASN A 310 -36.46 -49.51 -17.24
N GLY A 311 -37.47 -49.31 -16.39
CA GLY A 311 -38.77 -49.94 -16.26
C GLY A 311 -38.87 -50.47 -14.82
N LEU A 312 -39.82 -49.92 -14.04
CA LEU A 312 -40.50 -50.54 -12.88
C LEU A 312 -39.62 -50.79 -11.63
N ASP A 313 -40.00 -50.66 -10.37
CA ASP A 313 -41.24 -50.47 -9.57
C ASP A 313 -40.74 -49.76 -8.28
N GLY A 314 -41.45 -48.87 -7.59
CA GLY A 314 -42.72 -49.11 -6.92
C GLY A 314 -42.53 -49.09 -5.40
N THR A 315 -43.49 -48.47 -4.72
CA THR A 315 -43.89 -48.66 -3.31
C THR A 315 -43.16 -47.91 -2.16
N THR A 316 -43.90 -46.93 -1.67
CA THR A 316 -44.05 -46.42 -0.29
C THR A 316 -43.83 -47.43 0.85
N ILE A 317 -43.34 -46.97 2.01
CA ILE A 317 -44.04 -46.98 3.32
C ILE A 317 -43.10 -46.49 4.44
N THR A 318 -43.73 -45.80 5.39
CA THR A 318 -43.30 -45.21 6.66
C THR A 318 -42.55 -46.13 7.64
N LYS A 319 -41.71 -45.55 8.53
CA LYS A 319 -41.83 -45.72 10.00
C LYS A 319 -40.75 -44.98 10.80
N GLU A 320 -41.23 -44.32 11.85
CA GLU A 320 -40.52 -43.92 13.06
C GLU A 320 -39.92 -45.12 13.81
N ARG A 321 -38.75 -44.94 14.45
CA ARG A 321 -38.33 -45.61 15.71
C ARG A 321 -37.01 -44.97 16.19
N GLU A 322 -37.00 -44.19 17.27
CA GLU A 322 -36.80 -44.59 18.68
C GLU A 322 -35.48 -45.32 18.98
N GLU A 323 -34.69 -44.68 19.85
CA GLU A 323 -33.85 -45.20 20.95
C GLU A 323 -33.11 -46.54 20.77
N LYS A 324 -31.78 -46.51 21.00
CA LYS A 324 -31.21 -47.04 22.26
C LYS A 324 -29.69 -46.91 22.34
N ASP A 325 -29.28 -46.65 23.57
CA ASP A 325 -27.95 -46.85 24.14
C ASP A 325 -27.41 -48.26 23.88
N GLU A 326 -26.08 -48.40 23.80
CA GLU A 326 -25.35 -49.41 24.58
C GLU A 326 -23.84 -49.17 24.52
N GLU A 327 -23.26 -49.12 25.72
CA GLU A 327 -21.84 -49.23 26.02
C GLU A 327 -21.27 -50.55 25.46
N THR A 328 -19.97 -50.57 25.15
CA THR A 328 -19.14 -51.77 25.39
C THR A 328 -17.66 -51.42 25.35
N GLU A 329 -17.03 -51.60 26.50
CA GLU A 329 -15.60 -51.82 26.67
C GLU A 329 -15.16 -53.06 25.89
N SER A 330 -13.96 -53.07 25.31
CA SER A 330 -13.02 -54.17 25.52
C SER A 330 -11.62 -53.83 25.02
N SER A 331 -10.67 -53.93 25.95
CA SER A 331 -9.24 -54.12 25.74
C SER A 331 -8.91 -55.12 24.63
N GLN A 332 -7.79 -54.91 23.93
CA GLN A 332 -6.80 -55.99 23.72
C GLN A 332 -5.47 -55.50 23.16
N ASP A 333 -4.42 -56.01 23.81
CA ASP A 333 -3.01 -55.99 23.44
C ASP A 333 -2.73 -56.53 22.02
N SER A 334 -1.73 -55.96 21.36
CA SER A 334 -0.84 -56.68 20.43
C SER A 334 0.46 -55.88 20.31
N SER A 335 1.52 -56.24 21.02
CA SER A 335 2.47 -57.32 20.70
C SER A 335 3.20 -57.11 19.37
N TYR A 336 4.50 -56.78 19.50
CA TYR A 336 5.66 -57.16 18.68
C TYR A 336 5.56 -57.12 17.14
N CYS A 337 6.46 -56.33 16.54
CA CYS A 337 7.31 -56.81 15.44
C CYS A 337 8.55 -55.93 15.30
N THR A 338 9.69 -56.44 15.78
CA THR A 338 11.03 -56.05 15.38
C THR A 338 11.29 -56.56 13.97
N HIS A 339 11.69 -55.69 13.04
CA HIS A 339 12.50 -56.12 11.90
C HIS A 339 13.59 -55.10 11.59
N ASP A 340 14.80 -55.64 11.71
CA ASP A 340 16.10 -55.08 11.37
C ASP A 340 16.39 -55.38 9.87
N VAL A 341 17.42 -54.68 9.36
CA VAL A 341 18.18 -54.92 8.11
C VAL A 341 17.60 -54.41 6.78
N GLY A 342 18.32 -53.45 6.19
CA GLY A 342 18.16 -53.05 4.79
C GLY A 342 19.23 -52.06 4.30
N ARG A 343 20.48 -52.50 4.18
CA ARG A 343 21.53 -51.83 3.40
C ARG A 343 21.08 -51.63 1.95
N GLY A 344 21.26 -50.42 1.42
CA GLY A 344 21.13 -50.11 -0.02
C GLY A 344 22.01 -48.92 -0.39
N SER A 345 23.17 -49.24 -0.97
CA SER A 345 24.13 -48.36 -1.63
C SER A 345 23.66 -47.89 -3.00
N GLU A 346 24.43 -46.97 -3.61
CA GLU A 346 24.33 -46.39 -4.97
C GLU A 346 23.51 -45.09 -5.04
N GLU A 347 23.82 -44.06 -5.82
CA GLU A 347 24.94 -43.59 -6.65
C GLU A 347 24.51 -42.17 -7.13
N ARG A 348 25.42 -41.43 -7.79
CA ARG A 348 25.19 -40.17 -8.57
C ARG A 348 25.17 -38.87 -7.75
N GLY A 349 25.87 -37.79 -8.11
CA GLY A 349 26.55 -37.47 -9.35
C GLY A 349 27.67 -36.45 -9.15
N ARG A 350 28.70 -36.59 -9.99
CA ARG A 350 29.73 -35.59 -10.27
C ARG A 350 29.30 -34.78 -11.49
N GLY A 351 29.66 -33.49 -11.46
CA GLY A 351 29.45 -32.46 -12.49
C GLY A 351 29.06 -31.20 -11.73
N GLU A 352 29.70 -30.04 -11.84
CA GLU A 352 30.42 -29.32 -12.91
C GLU A 352 31.52 -28.47 -12.20
N GLY A 353 32.64 -28.02 -12.78
CA GLY A 353 32.88 -27.66 -14.17
C GLY A 353 32.93 -26.13 -14.35
N ALA A 354 33.95 -25.44 -13.82
CA ALA A 354 34.47 -24.13 -14.29
C ALA A 354 35.71 -23.79 -13.44
N GLY A 355 36.94 -23.63 -13.91
CA GLY A 355 37.42 -23.34 -15.26
C GLY A 355 37.81 -21.86 -15.36
N ASN A 356 39.09 -21.57 -15.11
CA ASN A 356 39.95 -20.45 -15.60
C ASN A 356 39.40 -19.02 -15.45
N GLY A 357 40.13 -18.03 -14.94
CA GLY A 357 41.55 -17.72 -15.03
C GLY A 357 41.63 -16.20 -15.18
N ASP A 358 42.62 -15.54 -14.59
CA ASP A 358 43.61 -14.75 -15.34
C ASP A 358 44.44 -13.86 -14.42
N GLU A 359 45.74 -13.94 -14.69
CA GLU A 359 46.78 -13.07 -14.18
C GLU A 359 46.57 -11.62 -14.66
N ARG A 360 46.94 -10.62 -13.84
CA ARG A 360 47.57 -9.41 -14.38
C ARG A 360 48.41 -8.65 -13.34
N THR A 361 49.71 -8.85 -13.50
CA THR A 361 50.79 -7.85 -13.57
C THR A 361 50.80 -6.66 -12.62
N LYS A 362 51.89 -6.64 -11.84
CA LYS A 362 52.77 -5.51 -11.49
C LYS A 362 52.52 -4.20 -12.26
N GLY A 363 52.44 -3.13 -11.49
CA GLY A 363 52.75 -1.74 -11.82
C GLY A 363 53.18 -1.03 -10.55
#